data_AF-A0A7W1QK11-F1
#
_entry.id   AF-A0A7W1QK11-F1
#
_cell.length_a   1.000
_cell.length_b   1.000
_cell.length_c   1.000
_cell.angle_alpha   90.00
_cell.angle_beta   90.00
_cell.angle_gamma   90.00
#
_symmetry.space_group_name_H-M   'P 1'
#
loop_
_entity.id
_entity.type
_entity.pdbx_description
1 polymer ?
#
loop_
_entity_poly.entity_id
_entity_poly.type
_entity_poly.pdbx_seq_one_letter_code
_entity_poly.pdbx_strand_id
1 'polypeptide(L)'
;MTFWGTRGSIPTPGPDTARYGGNTACISIGGREGHLVILDAGSGLRPLGHELMKERSGVLSADILLSHTHWDHIQGLPFFKPLSSRNTSVNIYGAAQEGVPLKDILGRQMDPMVYPVPLNALAASLAVIEISEGEFELDDFRVCTFRLRHPGTTLGYRLAPSSGGREVAYLTDNELGPGGSYEVPSDWRTRLVQFVEGADTLIHDAMYLDQIIQARAGWGHSTPRQAVDLAAEGRCARLVLFHHEPEHDDAAMDRLLAETRAYAGQVAPRLVVEAASEGMRFYL
;
A
#
# COMPACT_ATOMS: atom_id res chain seq x y z
N MET A 1 -4.67 -10.52 6.76
CA MET A 1 -3.95 -9.30 6.39
C MET A 1 -3.16 -8.78 7.59
N THR A 2 -1.90 -8.38 7.40
CA THR A 2 -1.00 -7.87 8.46
C THR A 2 -0.24 -6.65 7.95
N PHE A 3 -0.16 -5.60 8.76
CA PHE A 3 0.59 -4.38 8.46
C PHE A 3 2.03 -4.49 8.97
N TRP A 4 3.01 -4.33 8.08
CA TRP A 4 4.43 -4.40 8.39
C TRP A 4 5.13 -3.05 8.31
N GLY A 5 4.52 -2.10 7.61
CA GLY A 5 4.90 -0.69 7.65
C GLY A 5 3.72 0.16 7.22
N THR A 6 3.59 1.31 7.85
CA THR A 6 2.41 2.19 7.83
C THR A 6 2.75 3.65 7.59
N ARG A 7 4.04 3.99 7.57
CA ARG A 7 4.55 5.36 7.43
C ARG A 7 4.72 5.72 5.95
N GLY A 8 4.48 6.98 5.62
CA GLY A 8 4.76 7.52 4.29
C GLY A 8 6.17 8.06 4.15
N SER A 9 6.62 8.27 2.90
CA SER A 9 7.82 8.98 2.43
C SER A 9 9.20 8.47 2.91
N ILE A 10 9.38 8.21 4.20
CA ILE A 10 10.66 7.79 4.79
C ILE A 10 10.43 7.00 6.08
N PRO A 11 11.30 6.02 6.42
CA PRO A 11 11.21 5.37 7.71
C PRO A 11 11.47 6.34 8.86
N THR A 12 10.66 6.26 9.91
CA THR A 12 10.76 7.10 11.11
C THR A 12 10.85 6.25 12.38
N PRO A 13 11.84 5.35 12.52
CA PRO A 13 11.96 4.53 13.73
C PRO A 13 12.33 5.41 14.93
N GLY A 14 11.60 5.27 16.04
CA GLY A 14 11.91 6.00 17.26
C GLY A 14 10.90 5.73 18.37
N PRO A 15 11.19 6.17 19.61
CA PRO A 15 10.25 6.07 20.72
C PRO A 15 8.95 6.85 20.46
N ASP A 16 9.02 7.94 19.70
CA ASP A 16 7.88 8.82 19.41
C ASP A 16 6.91 8.24 18.36
N THR A 17 7.30 7.18 17.65
CA THR A 17 6.53 6.56 16.56
C THR A 17 6.27 5.07 16.79
N ALA A 18 6.64 4.54 17.97
CA ALA A 18 6.65 3.11 18.25
C ALA A 18 5.25 2.48 18.27
N ARG A 19 4.20 3.25 18.57
CA ARG A 19 2.82 2.74 18.61
C ARG A 19 2.27 2.48 17.22
N TYR A 20 2.41 3.43 16.30
CA TYR A 20 1.88 3.29 14.93
C TYR A 20 2.89 2.67 13.96
N GLY A 21 4.18 2.71 14.30
CA GLY A 21 5.25 2.19 13.49
C GLY A 21 6.01 3.27 12.71
N GLY A 22 7.25 2.94 12.37
CA GLY A 22 8.17 3.78 11.62
C GLY A 22 8.59 3.17 10.29
N ASN A 23 8.19 1.95 9.96
CA ASN A 23 8.43 1.33 8.67
C ASN A 23 7.45 1.85 7.62
N THR A 24 7.89 1.94 6.38
CA THR A 24 7.07 2.42 5.26
C THR A 24 6.26 1.30 4.60
N ALA A 25 5.34 1.70 3.73
CA ALA A 25 4.27 0.90 3.15
C ALA A 25 4.64 -0.57 2.87
N CYS A 26 4.06 -1.47 3.65
CA CYS A 26 4.10 -2.91 3.39
C CYS A 26 2.98 -3.62 4.13
N ILE A 27 2.14 -4.35 3.40
CA ILE A 27 1.05 -5.16 3.95
C ILE A 27 1.14 -6.56 3.36
N SER A 28 0.95 -7.59 4.18
CA SER A 28 0.85 -8.97 3.68
C SER A 28 -0.54 -9.54 3.86
N ILE A 29 -1.04 -10.25 2.85
CA ILE A 29 -2.31 -10.95 2.85
C ILE A 29 -2.01 -12.42 2.55
N GLY A 30 -2.34 -13.30 3.50
CA GLY A 30 -2.16 -14.74 3.31
C GLY A 30 -3.22 -15.32 2.39
N GLY A 31 -2.79 -16.08 1.40
CA GLY A 31 -3.61 -16.94 0.56
C GLY A 31 -3.72 -18.37 1.12
N ARG A 32 -4.20 -19.29 0.29
CA ARG A 32 -4.24 -20.74 0.58
C ARG A 32 -2.84 -21.33 0.45
N GLU A 33 -2.64 -22.46 1.11
CA GLU A 33 -1.42 -23.29 0.98
C GLU A 33 -0.09 -22.53 1.21
N GLY A 34 -0.14 -21.39 1.92
CA GLY A 34 1.04 -20.60 2.24
C GLY A 34 1.49 -19.62 1.14
N HIS A 35 0.65 -19.40 0.12
CA HIS A 35 0.77 -18.27 -0.83
C HIS A 35 0.61 -16.93 -0.09
N LEU A 36 1.29 -15.89 -0.58
CA LEU A 36 1.32 -14.59 0.05
C LEU A 36 1.18 -13.48 -0.99
N VAL A 37 0.16 -12.64 -0.85
CA VAL A 37 0.08 -11.38 -1.58
C VAL A 37 0.67 -10.28 -0.70
N ILE A 38 1.55 -9.45 -1.25
CA ILE A 38 2.19 -8.34 -0.55
C ILE A 38 1.83 -7.05 -1.28
N LEU A 39 1.26 -6.07 -0.57
CA LEU A 39 0.97 -4.74 -1.09
C LEU A 39 2.12 -3.82 -0.68
N ASP A 40 2.81 -3.29 -1.69
CA ASP A 40 4.05 -2.51 -1.58
C ASP A 40 5.23 -3.20 -0.87
N ALA A 41 6.42 -2.76 -1.24
CA ALA A 41 7.72 -3.30 -0.85
C ALA A 41 8.57 -2.26 -0.09
N GLY A 42 7.92 -1.41 0.71
CA GLY A 42 8.58 -0.44 1.59
C GLY A 42 9.45 -1.08 2.67
N SER A 43 9.99 -0.29 3.60
CA SER A 43 10.92 -0.82 4.61
C SER A 43 10.30 -1.88 5.51
N GLY A 44 8.96 -1.91 5.64
CA GLY A 44 8.21 -2.98 6.32
C GLY A 44 8.37 -4.36 5.69
N LEU A 45 8.82 -4.44 4.43
CA LEU A 45 9.11 -5.72 3.77
C LEU A 45 10.25 -6.47 4.47
N ARG A 46 11.20 -5.75 5.09
CA ARG A 46 12.33 -6.36 5.79
C ARG A 46 11.90 -7.17 7.03
N PRO A 47 11.14 -6.64 8.01
CA PRO A 47 10.64 -7.43 9.12
C PRO A 47 9.72 -8.57 8.67
N LEU A 48 8.90 -8.39 7.62
CA LEU A 48 8.14 -9.49 7.01
C LEU A 48 9.07 -10.61 6.54
N GLY A 49 10.12 -10.27 5.78
CA GLY A 49 11.10 -11.23 5.30
C GLY A 49 11.82 -11.96 6.43
N HIS A 50 12.10 -11.30 7.56
CA HIS A 50 12.64 -11.96 8.74
C HIS A 50 11.66 -12.96 9.35
N GLU A 51 10.37 -12.60 9.47
CA GLU A 51 9.36 -13.49 10.00
C GLU A 51 9.20 -14.75 9.15
N LEU A 52 9.09 -14.58 7.83
CA LEU A 52 8.96 -15.70 6.89
C LEU A 52 10.15 -16.67 6.96
N MET A 53 11.33 -16.20 7.36
CA MET A 53 12.53 -17.01 7.49
C MET A 53 12.69 -17.69 8.85
N LYS A 54 11.94 -17.31 9.89
CA LYS A 54 12.02 -17.98 11.21
C LYS A 54 11.38 -19.37 11.20
N GLU A 55 10.36 -19.57 10.37
CA GLU A 55 9.45 -20.72 10.48
C GLU A 55 9.43 -21.66 9.27
N ARG A 56 10.30 -21.48 8.26
CA ARG A 56 10.17 -22.24 6.99
C ARG A 56 11.29 -23.23 6.69
N SER A 57 10.85 -24.45 6.36
CA SER A 57 11.58 -25.50 5.63
C SER A 57 10.98 -25.76 4.22
N GLY A 58 10.03 -24.95 3.77
CA GLY A 58 9.25 -25.15 2.53
C GLY A 58 9.42 -24.06 1.47
N VAL A 59 8.72 -24.22 0.35
CA VAL A 59 8.71 -23.26 -0.78
C VAL A 59 7.91 -22.00 -0.40
N LEU A 60 8.44 -20.83 -0.70
CA LEU A 60 7.72 -19.55 -0.64
C LEU A 60 7.26 -19.15 -2.03
N SER A 61 5.96 -18.91 -2.18
CA SER A 61 5.38 -18.25 -3.35
C SER A 61 4.78 -16.93 -2.89
N ALA A 62 5.17 -15.82 -3.52
CA ALA A 62 4.65 -14.51 -3.19
C ALA A 62 4.41 -13.64 -4.44
N ASP A 63 3.29 -12.92 -4.44
CA ASP A 63 2.98 -11.88 -5.43
C ASP A 63 3.07 -10.51 -4.75
N ILE A 64 4.02 -9.70 -5.18
CA ILE A 64 4.20 -8.32 -4.69
C ILE A 64 3.48 -7.39 -5.66
N LEU A 65 2.46 -6.67 -5.19
CA LEU A 65 1.73 -5.66 -5.95
C LEU A 65 2.23 -4.27 -5.51
N LEU A 66 2.99 -3.61 -6.39
CA LEU A 66 3.50 -2.26 -6.16
C LEU A 66 2.48 -1.23 -6.63
N SER A 67 2.06 -0.33 -5.76
CA SER A 67 1.20 0.81 -6.13
C SER A 67 1.92 1.72 -7.13
N HIS A 68 3.17 2.05 -6.83
CA HIS A 68 4.09 2.82 -7.66
C HIS A 68 5.53 2.61 -7.17
N THR A 69 6.51 3.33 -7.74
CA THR A 69 7.94 3.08 -7.49
C THR A 69 8.65 4.19 -6.72
N HIS A 70 7.94 5.02 -5.95
CA HIS A 70 8.62 5.90 -5.00
C HIS A 70 9.34 5.08 -3.93
N TRP A 71 10.42 5.63 -3.38
CA TRP A 71 11.37 4.89 -2.56
C TRP A 71 10.72 4.20 -1.37
N ASP A 72 9.82 4.86 -0.67
CA ASP A 72 9.10 4.32 0.47
C ASP A 72 8.17 3.14 0.14
N HIS A 73 7.89 2.87 -1.15
CA HIS A 73 7.12 1.72 -1.62
C HIS A 73 8.00 0.59 -2.17
N ILE A 74 9.31 0.81 -2.36
CA ILE A 74 10.21 -0.23 -2.90
C ILE A 74 11.48 -0.47 -2.06
N GLN A 75 11.84 0.41 -1.13
CA GLN A 75 13.13 0.42 -0.41
C GLN A 75 13.43 -0.85 0.39
N GLY A 76 12.41 -1.63 0.74
CA GLY A 76 12.60 -2.89 1.45
C GLY A 76 12.97 -4.06 0.54
N LEU A 77 12.72 -3.96 -0.78
CA LEU A 77 12.97 -5.04 -1.74
C LEU A 77 14.40 -5.57 -1.70
N PRO A 78 15.46 -4.73 -1.70
CA PRO A 78 16.84 -5.22 -1.61
C PRO A 78 17.12 -5.98 -0.31
N PHE A 79 16.34 -5.73 0.74
CA PHE A 79 16.48 -6.34 2.08
C PHE A 79 15.47 -7.45 2.36
N PHE A 80 14.68 -7.86 1.36
CA PHE A 80 13.75 -8.97 1.49
C PHE A 80 14.50 -10.30 1.45
N LYS A 81 14.91 -10.77 2.64
CA LYS A 81 15.73 -11.97 2.83
C LYS A 81 15.29 -13.21 2.01
N PRO A 82 13.98 -13.48 1.79
CA PRO A 82 13.57 -14.59 0.95
C PRO A 82 14.11 -14.58 -0.49
N LEU A 83 14.48 -13.43 -1.06
CA LEU A 83 15.08 -13.33 -2.39
C LEU A 83 16.47 -14.00 -2.50
N SER A 84 17.13 -14.25 -1.37
CA SER A 84 18.40 -14.98 -1.33
C SER A 84 18.23 -16.51 -1.23
N SER A 85 17.00 -17.03 -1.28
CA SER A 85 16.68 -18.46 -1.20
C SER A 85 16.23 -19.03 -2.54
N ARG A 86 16.76 -20.20 -2.92
CA ARG A 86 16.34 -20.93 -4.14
C ARG A 86 14.94 -21.55 -4.03
N ASN A 87 14.42 -21.70 -2.81
CA ASN A 87 13.07 -22.22 -2.55
C ASN A 87 12.03 -21.09 -2.54
N THR A 88 12.32 -19.96 -3.17
CA THR A 88 11.42 -18.81 -3.24
C THR A 88 11.10 -18.50 -4.70
N SER A 89 9.83 -18.30 -5.00
CA SER A 89 9.32 -17.71 -6.23
C SER A 89 8.58 -16.43 -5.88
N VAL A 90 8.96 -15.33 -6.53
CA VAL A 90 8.33 -14.02 -6.35
C VAL A 90 7.94 -13.46 -7.72
N ASN A 91 6.70 -13.04 -7.86
CA ASN A 91 6.28 -12.19 -8.97
C ASN A 91 6.12 -10.76 -8.44
N ILE A 92 6.63 -9.77 -9.17
CA ILE A 92 6.48 -8.36 -8.84
C ILE A 92 5.64 -7.71 -9.93
N TYR A 93 4.45 -7.24 -9.53
CA TYR A 93 3.51 -6.53 -10.37
C TYR A 93 3.62 -5.03 -10.09
N GLY A 94 3.58 -4.23 -11.14
CA GLY A 94 3.49 -2.79 -11.05
C GLY A 94 3.47 -2.16 -12.43
N ALA A 95 3.33 -0.84 -12.48
CA ALA A 95 3.25 -0.13 -13.74
C ALA A 95 4.60 0.48 -14.15
N ALA A 96 4.85 0.53 -15.46
CA ALA A 96 5.93 1.33 -16.03
C ALA A 96 5.75 2.82 -15.68
N GLN A 97 6.86 3.54 -15.51
CA GLN A 97 6.85 4.95 -15.08
C GLN A 97 7.42 5.82 -16.20
N GLU A 98 6.60 6.73 -16.75
CA GLU A 98 7.05 7.69 -17.79
C GLU A 98 7.79 7.01 -18.97
N GLY A 99 7.32 5.83 -19.38
CA GLY A 99 7.93 5.03 -20.46
C GLY A 99 9.16 4.21 -20.04
N VAL A 100 9.58 4.27 -18.78
CA VAL A 100 10.62 3.41 -18.20
C VAL A 100 10.00 2.10 -17.71
N PRO A 101 10.45 0.93 -18.21
CA PRO A 101 9.97 -0.37 -17.76
C PRO A 101 10.18 -0.59 -16.26
N LEU A 102 9.25 -1.29 -15.62
CA LEU A 102 9.31 -1.56 -14.17
C LEU A 102 10.62 -2.29 -13.79
N LYS A 103 11.02 -3.28 -14.60
CA LYS A 103 12.24 -4.05 -14.37
C LYS A 103 13.49 -3.17 -14.35
N ASP A 104 13.55 -2.14 -15.18
CA ASP A 104 14.69 -1.22 -15.25
C ASP A 104 14.74 -0.33 -14.00
N ILE A 105 13.59 0.09 -13.47
CA ILE A 105 13.50 0.87 -12.23
C ILE A 105 13.99 0.04 -11.04
N LEU A 106 13.51 -1.20 -10.90
CA LEU A 106 13.96 -2.13 -9.85
C LEU A 106 15.45 -2.47 -10.02
N GLY A 107 15.93 -2.58 -11.27
CA GLY A 107 17.34 -2.75 -11.58
C GLY A 107 18.20 -1.59 -11.08
N ARG A 108 17.76 -0.34 -11.28
CA ARG A 108 18.45 0.87 -10.81
C ARG A 108 18.52 0.94 -9.28
N GLN A 109 17.47 0.52 -8.58
CA GLN A 109 17.47 0.45 -7.12
C GLN A 109 18.56 -0.51 -6.60
N MET A 110 18.82 -1.58 -7.33
CA MET A 110 19.81 -2.60 -7.00
C MET A 110 21.11 -2.44 -7.81
N ASP A 111 21.35 -1.25 -8.37
CA ASP A 111 22.57 -0.98 -9.13
C ASP A 111 23.79 -1.00 -8.18
N PRO A 112 24.93 -1.62 -8.55
CA PRO A 112 26.16 -1.69 -7.74
C PRO A 112 26.66 -0.36 -7.19
N MET A 113 26.30 0.79 -7.80
CA MET A 113 26.64 2.11 -7.29
C MET A 113 25.90 2.49 -6.00
N VAL A 114 24.70 1.93 -5.78
CA VAL A 114 23.83 2.25 -4.63
C VAL A 114 23.51 1.02 -3.77
N TYR A 115 23.68 -0.20 -4.29
CA TYR A 115 23.45 -1.45 -3.56
C TYR A 115 24.35 -2.59 -4.07
N PRO A 116 25.01 -3.38 -3.21
CA PRO A 116 26.08 -4.30 -3.63
C PRO A 116 25.62 -5.58 -4.35
N VAL A 117 24.33 -5.89 -4.39
CA VAL A 117 23.79 -7.12 -4.99
C VAL A 117 22.79 -6.76 -6.10
N PRO A 118 23.10 -7.03 -7.38
CA PRO A 118 22.18 -6.71 -8.46
C PRO A 118 20.97 -7.66 -8.50
N LEU A 119 19.86 -7.18 -9.08
CA LEU A 119 18.60 -7.93 -9.17
C LEU A 119 18.75 -9.32 -9.82
N ASN A 120 19.63 -9.45 -10.81
CA ASN A 120 19.89 -10.70 -11.53
C ASN A 120 20.82 -11.67 -10.78
N ALA A 121 21.41 -11.27 -9.65
CA ALA A 121 22.24 -12.13 -8.80
C ALA A 121 21.44 -12.78 -7.65
N LEU A 122 20.14 -12.46 -7.54
CA LEU A 122 19.25 -13.06 -6.55
C LEU A 122 19.06 -14.57 -6.83
N ALA A 123 18.91 -15.35 -5.76
CA ALA A 123 18.79 -16.81 -5.86
C ALA A 123 17.35 -17.29 -6.08
N ALA A 124 16.37 -16.46 -5.73
CA ALA A 124 14.95 -16.73 -5.95
C ALA A 124 14.59 -16.68 -7.44
N SER A 125 13.53 -17.41 -7.80
CA SER A 125 12.87 -17.23 -9.09
C SER A 125 12.10 -15.90 -9.05
N LEU A 126 12.40 -14.98 -9.96
CA LEU A 126 11.81 -13.65 -10.00
C LEU A 126 11.20 -13.36 -11.37
N ALA A 127 9.93 -12.99 -11.39
CA ALA A 127 9.28 -12.39 -12.55
C ALA A 127 8.88 -10.94 -12.25
N VAL A 128 9.08 -10.05 -13.21
CA VAL A 128 8.57 -8.67 -13.15
C VAL A 128 7.50 -8.54 -14.23
N ILE A 129 6.30 -8.17 -13.82
CA ILE A 129 5.09 -8.19 -14.65
C ILE A 129 4.51 -6.78 -14.67
N GLU A 130 4.45 -6.21 -15.85
CA GLU A 130 3.89 -4.87 -16.02
C GLU A 130 2.37 -4.94 -16.11
N ILE A 131 1.70 -4.09 -15.32
CA ILE A 131 0.26 -3.98 -15.27
C ILE A 131 -0.18 -2.52 -15.40
N SER A 132 -1.42 -2.34 -15.83
CA SER A 132 -2.12 -1.05 -15.90
C SER A 132 -3.46 -1.14 -15.15
N GLU A 133 -4.28 -0.10 -15.24
CA GLU A 133 -5.70 -0.18 -14.85
C GLU A 133 -6.40 -1.33 -15.61
N GLY A 134 -7.16 -2.17 -14.89
CA GLY A 134 -7.78 -3.37 -15.42
C GLY A 134 -8.05 -4.43 -14.35
N GLU A 135 -8.07 -5.69 -14.75
CA GLU A 135 -8.31 -6.83 -13.87
C GLU A 135 -7.40 -8.01 -14.24
N PHE A 136 -7.01 -8.79 -13.24
CA PHE A 136 -6.27 -10.04 -13.40
C PHE A 136 -6.54 -10.97 -12.21
N GLU A 137 -6.18 -12.24 -12.37
CA GLU A 137 -6.33 -13.26 -11.35
C GLU A 137 -4.97 -13.62 -10.76
N LEU A 138 -4.90 -13.67 -9.44
CA LEU A 138 -3.90 -14.42 -8.68
C LEU A 138 -4.56 -15.71 -8.19
N ASP A 139 -3.76 -16.70 -7.77
CA ASP A 139 -4.26 -18.03 -7.37
C ASP A 139 -5.46 -17.96 -6.39
N ASP A 140 -5.40 -17.07 -5.41
CA ASP A 140 -6.39 -16.92 -4.35
C ASP A 140 -7.25 -15.66 -4.42
N PHE A 141 -6.97 -14.75 -5.37
CA PHE A 141 -7.59 -13.43 -5.41
C PHE A 141 -7.87 -12.98 -6.83
N ARG A 142 -9.09 -12.50 -7.06
CA ARG A 142 -9.37 -11.59 -8.16
C ARG A 142 -8.86 -10.20 -7.79
N VAL A 143 -8.02 -9.63 -8.64
CA VAL A 143 -7.42 -8.31 -8.43
C VAL A 143 -7.91 -7.33 -9.49
N CYS A 144 -8.56 -6.26 -9.05
CA CYS A 144 -8.87 -5.11 -9.90
C CYS A 144 -7.93 -3.96 -9.57
N THR A 145 -7.45 -3.26 -10.59
CA THR A 145 -6.56 -2.10 -10.45
C THR A 145 -7.25 -0.83 -10.90
N PHE A 146 -6.88 0.30 -10.28
CA PHE A 146 -7.45 1.61 -10.60
C PHE A 146 -6.35 2.68 -10.64
N ARG A 147 -6.39 3.56 -11.64
CA ARG A 147 -5.44 4.67 -11.77
C ARG A 147 -5.66 5.72 -10.69
N LEU A 148 -4.69 5.92 -9.80
CA LEU A 148 -4.76 6.95 -8.74
C LEU A 148 -4.15 8.29 -9.19
N ARG A 149 -4.39 9.34 -8.40
CA ARG A 149 -3.86 10.69 -8.62
C ARG A 149 -2.65 10.93 -7.72
N HIS A 150 -1.47 10.69 -8.27
CA HIS A 150 -0.15 10.87 -7.63
C HIS A 150 0.90 11.25 -8.68
N PRO A 151 2.02 11.92 -8.33
CA PRO A 151 3.15 12.03 -9.24
C PRO A 151 3.64 10.67 -9.71
N GLY A 152 3.86 10.55 -11.02
CA GLY A 152 4.18 9.28 -11.66
C GLY A 152 2.94 8.41 -11.87
N THR A 153 3.18 7.12 -12.08
CA THR A 153 2.15 6.13 -12.39
C THR A 153 1.78 5.29 -11.18
N THR A 154 0.65 5.63 -10.56
CA THR A 154 0.15 4.95 -9.35
C THR A 154 -1.13 4.17 -9.60
N LEU A 155 -1.18 2.96 -9.04
CA LEU A 155 -2.31 2.05 -9.06
C LEU A 155 -2.82 1.78 -7.64
N GLY A 156 -4.13 1.85 -7.47
CA GLY A 156 -4.85 1.26 -6.33
C GLY A 156 -5.29 -0.15 -6.67
N TYR A 157 -5.44 -0.99 -5.65
CA TYR A 157 -5.80 -2.40 -5.80
C TYR A 157 -7.08 -2.72 -5.04
N ARG A 158 -7.98 -3.50 -5.64
CA ARG A 158 -9.10 -4.14 -4.95
C ARG A 158 -8.94 -5.64 -5.07
N LEU A 159 -8.84 -6.32 -3.93
CA LEU A 159 -8.62 -7.75 -3.83
C LEU A 159 -9.87 -8.41 -3.29
N ALA A 160 -10.43 -9.33 -4.08
CA ALA A 160 -11.55 -10.17 -3.69
C ALA A 160 -11.07 -11.63 -3.58
N PRO A 161 -11.18 -12.29 -2.41
CA PRO A 161 -10.82 -13.70 -2.29
C PRO A 161 -11.66 -14.55 -3.24
N SER A 162 -11.01 -15.42 -4.02
CA SER A 162 -11.69 -16.30 -4.99
C SER A 162 -12.64 -17.31 -4.32
N SER A 163 -12.47 -17.54 -3.02
CA SER A 163 -13.36 -18.37 -2.21
C SER A 163 -14.64 -17.66 -1.73
N GLY A 164 -14.80 -16.37 -2.06
CA GLY A 164 -15.66 -15.47 -1.32
C GLY A 164 -15.07 -15.12 0.05
N GLY A 165 -15.54 -14.03 0.63
CA GLY A 165 -14.99 -13.47 1.87
C GLY A 165 -15.02 -11.96 1.83
N ARG A 166 -14.20 -11.34 2.68
CA ARG A 166 -14.11 -9.88 2.75
C ARG A 166 -13.17 -9.32 1.69
N GLU A 167 -13.61 -8.25 1.04
CA GLU A 167 -12.81 -7.55 0.04
C GLU A 167 -12.03 -6.39 0.64
N VAL A 168 -10.82 -6.15 0.11
CA VAL A 168 -9.98 -5.04 0.53
C VAL A 168 -9.68 -4.14 -0.66
N ALA A 169 -9.88 -2.84 -0.49
CA ALA A 169 -9.40 -1.81 -1.40
C ALA A 169 -8.18 -1.13 -0.77
N TYR A 170 -7.05 -1.07 -1.47
CA TYR A 170 -5.79 -0.44 -1.07
C TYR A 170 -5.45 0.70 -2.02
N LEU A 171 -5.61 1.93 -1.53
CA LEU A 171 -5.45 3.18 -2.27
C LEU A 171 -4.51 4.10 -1.48
N THR A 172 -3.22 3.76 -1.43
CA THR A 172 -2.20 4.65 -0.89
C THR A 172 -1.83 5.72 -1.90
N ASP A 173 -1.33 6.86 -1.43
CA ASP A 173 -0.77 7.93 -2.26
C ASP A 173 -1.77 8.38 -3.34
N ASN A 174 -2.90 8.92 -2.89
CA ASN A 174 -3.96 9.34 -3.77
C ASN A 174 -4.51 10.71 -3.37
N GLU A 175 -4.43 11.70 -4.25
CA GLU A 175 -5.03 13.02 -4.05
C GLU A 175 -6.51 13.04 -4.48
N LEU A 176 -7.40 12.96 -3.49
CA LEU A 176 -8.85 13.00 -3.68
C LEU A 176 -9.37 14.40 -4.01
N GLY A 177 -8.69 15.43 -3.50
CA GLY A 177 -9.04 16.84 -3.68
C GLY A 177 -8.87 17.34 -5.12
N PRO A 178 -9.32 18.57 -5.42
CA PRO A 178 -9.21 19.14 -6.77
C PRO A 178 -7.79 19.62 -7.13
N GLY A 179 -6.80 19.47 -6.24
CA GLY A 179 -5.43 19.93 -6.46
C GLY A 179 -4.64 19.05 -7.42
N GLY A 180 -3.46 19.53 -7.82
CA GLY A 180 -2.60 18.85 -8.78
C GLY A 180 -3.15 18.80 -10.20
N SER A 181 -2.32 18.35 -11.13
CA SER A 181 -2.70 18.09 -12.51
C SER A 181 -2.28 16.67 -12.86
N TYR A 182 -3.26 15.81 -13.08
CA TYR A 182 -3.05 14.39 -13.34
C TYR A 182 -3.74 14.01 -14.64
N GLU A 183 -3.11 13.14 -15.42
CA GLU A 183 -3.68 12.60 -16.65
C GLU A 183 -4.72 11.50 -16.32
N VAL A 184 -5.87 11.92 -15.79
CA VAL A 184 -7.01 11.05 -15.49
C VAL A 184 -8.28 11.55 -16.16
N PRO A 185 -9.23 10.67 -16.51
CA PRO A 185 -10.51 11.06 -17.10
C PRO A 185 -11.32 12.03 -16.20
N SER A 186 -12.20 12.83 -16.80
CA SER A 186 -13.04 13.78 -16.05
C SER A 186 -14.06 13.11 -15.11
N ASP A 187 -14.41 11.85 -15.36
CA ASP A 187 -15.29 11.03 -14.52
C ASP A 187 -14.54 10.21 -13.47
N TRP A 188 -13.22 10.44 -13.30
CA TRP A 188 -12.35 9.71 -12.39
C TRP A 188 -12.93 9.55 -10.98
N ARG A 189 -13.46 10.63 -10.39
CA ARG A 189 -13.99 10.61 -9.03
C ARG A 189 -15.22 9.71 -8.91
N THR A 190 -16.08 9.68 -9.92
CA THR A 190 -17.27 8.79 -9.95
C THR A 190 -16.84 7.34 -10.07
N ARG A 191 -15.87 7.05 -10.95
CA ARG A 191 -15.32 5.70 -11.13
C ARG A 191 -14.59 5.21 -9.89
N LEU A 192 -13.92 6.11 -9.15
CA LEU A 192 -13.26 5.79 -7.89
C LEU A 192 -14.27 5.34 -6.82
N VAL A 193 -15.42 6.03 -6.68
CA VAL A 193 -16.50 5.60 -5.75
C VAL A 193 -16.98 4.21 -6.10
N GLN A 194 -17.25 3.96 -7.39
CA GLN A 194 -17.67 2.65 -7.87
C GLN A 194 -16.60 1.58 -7.59
N PHE A 195 -15.32 1.94 -7.76
CA PHE A 195 -14.20 1.04 -7.50
C PHE A 195 -14.14 0.61 -6.03
N VAL A 196 -14.38 1.51 -5.07
CA VAL A 196 -14.40 1.16 -3.64
C VAL A 196 -15.77 0.69 -3.14
N GLU A 197 -16.78 0.66 -4.01
CA GLU A 197 -18.16 0.42 -3.59
C GLU A 197 -18.34 -0.95 -2.93
N GLY A 198 -18.84 -0.93 -1.69
CA GLY A 198 -19.11 -2.12 -0.89
C GLY A 198 -17.88 -2.86 -0.39
N ALA A 199 -16.67 -2.30 -0.50
CA ALA A 199 -15.47 -2.93 0.06
C ALA A 199 -15.58 -3.06 1.59
N ASP A 200 -15.23 -4.22 2.15
CA ASP A 200 -15.25 -4.43 3.60
C ASP A 200 -14.22 -3.56 4.31
N THR A 201 -13.06 -3.35 3.68
CA THR A 201 -12.00 -2.49 4.20
C THR A 201 -11.41 -1.65 3.07
N LEU A 202 -11.51 -0.33 3.21
CA LEU A 202 -10.73 0.64 2.45
C LEU A 202 -9.49 1.01 3.27
N ILE A 203 -8.31 0.83 2.69
CA ILE A 203 -7.04 1.31 3.20
C ILE A 203 -6.67 2.50 2.33
N HIS A 204 -6.54 3.69 2.91
CA HIS A 204 -6.26 4.92 2.17
C HIS A 204 -5.23 5.75 2.91
N ASP A 205 -4.37 6.47 2.17
CA ASP A 205 -3.46 7.43 2.79
C ASP A 205 -4.25 8.55 3.50
N ALA A 206 -3.67 9.06 4.59
CA ALA A 206 -4.24 10.15 5.37
C ALA A 206 -3.14 11.11 5.83
N MET A 207 -2.22 11.40 4.91
CA MET A 207 -0.93 12.04 5.22
C MET A 207 -1.12 13.49 5.70
N TYR A 208 -1.96 14.27 5.02
CA TYR A 208 -2.02 15.71 5.25
C TYR A 208 -3.22 16.16 6.09
N LEU A 209 -2.99 17.18 6.92
CA LEU A 209 -4.06 17.90 7.60
C LEU A 209 -4.72 18.90 6.64
N ASP A 210 -5.99 19.22 6.90
CA ASP A 210 -6.77 20.19 6.12
C ASP A 210 -6.07 21.57 6.00
N GLN A 211 -5.24 21.93 6.99
CA GLN A 211 -4.52 23.20 7.03
C GLN A 211 -3.43 23.33 5.95
N ILE A 212 -2.85 22.21 5.51
CA ILE A 212 -1.71 22.18 4.59
C ILE A 212 -2.06 21.61 3.21
N ILE A 213 -3.21 20.96 3.05
CA ILE A 213 -3.60 20.26 1.81
C ILE A 213 -3.55 21.17 0.58
N GLN A 214 -3.96 22.43 0.71
CA GLN A 214 -3.91 23.39 -0.42
C GLN A 214 -2.46 23.72 -0.84
N ALA A 215 -1.54 23.85 0.12
CA ALA A 215 -0.13 24.12 -0.15
C ALA A 215 0.61 22.87 -0.69
N ARG A 216 0.01 21.68 -0.52
CA ARG A 216 0.50 20.39 -1.00
C ARG A 216 -0.26 19.87 -2.23
N ALA A 217 -1.06 20.71 -2.88
CA ALA A 217 -1.75 20.34 -4.11
C ALA A 217 -0.75 19.81 -5.16
N GLY A 218 -1.03 18.63 -5.72
CA GLY A 218 -0.14 17.95 -6.66
C GLY A 218 0.87 17.01 -6.03
N TRP A 219 0.95 16.95 -4.69
CA TRP A 219 1.84 16.01 -4.00
C TRP A 219 1.22 14.62 -3.90
N GLY A 220 -0.07 14.46 -4.25
CA GLY A 220 -0.67 13.14 -4.43
C GLY A 220 -1.14 12.48 -3.15
N HIS A 221 -1.50 13.27 -2.13
CA HIS A 221 -1.99 12.75 -0.85
C HIS A 221 -3.31 13.40 -0.44
N SER A 222 -4.00 12.76 0.50
CA SER A 222 -5.31 13.19 0.99
C SER A 222 -5.33 13.47 2.48
N THR A 223 -6.41 14.12 2.90
CA THR A 223 -6.71 14.31 4.33
C THR A 223 -7.55 13.15 4.88
N PRO A 224 -7.48 12.88 6.20
CA PRO A 224 -8.33 11.87 6.82
C PRO A 224 -9.83 12.08 6.57
N ARG A 225 -10.29 13.33 6.46
CA ARG A 225 -11.69 13.65 6.15
C ARG A 225 -12.09 13.27 4.73
N GLN A 226 -11.23 13.57 3.76
CA GLN A 226 -11.45 13.17 2.38
C GLN A 226 -11.53 11.63 2.25
N ALA A 227 -10.70 10.91 2.99
CA ALA A 227 -10.76 9.44 3.05
C ALA A 227 -12.07 8.94 3.70
N VAL A 228 -12.57 9.60 4.75
CA VAL A 228 -13.89 9.31 5.34
C VAL A 228 -15.01 9.53 4.33
N ASP A 229 -14.99 10.64 3.59
CA ASP A 229 -16.01 10.95 2.59
C ASP A 229 -16.03 9.91 1.46
N LEU A 230 -14.85 9.51 0.96
CA LEU A 230 -14.74 8.44 -0.03
C LEU A 230 -15.30 7.11 0.51
N ALA A 231 -14.92 6.72 1.73
CA ALA A 231 -15.39 5.50 2.37
C ALA A 231 -16.93 5.51 2.55
N ALA A 232 -17.49 6.66 2.92
CA ALA A 232 -18.92 6.86 3.10
C ALA A 232 -19.68 6.75 1.78
N GLU A 233 -19.23 7.44 0.74
CA GLU A 233 -19.82 7.39 -0.60
C GLU A 233 -19.72 5.99 -1.22
N GLY A 234 -18.58 5.33 -1.02
CA GLY A 234 -18.36 3.93 -1.40
C GLY A 234 -19.08 2.92 -0.51
N ARG A 235 -19.79 3.34 0.53
CA ARG A 235 -20.47 2.44 1.48
C ARG A 235 -19.54 1.36 2.06
N CYS A 236 -18.27 1.71 2.28
CA CYS A 236 -17.29 0.83 2.89
C CYS A 236 -17.64 0.55 4.35
N ALA A 237 -17.37 -0.66 4.85
CA ALA A 237 -17.62 -1.00 6.25
C ALA A 237 -16.54 -0.44 7.19
N ARG A 238 -15.28 -0.40 6.72
CA ARG A 238 -14.12 0.07 7.46
C ARG A 238 -13.22 0.95 6.61
N LEU A 239 -12.69 2.00 7.22
CA LEU A 239 -11.58 2.80 6.74
C LEU A 239 -10.37 2.59 7.66
N VAL A 240 -9.23 2.21 7.08
CA VAL A 240 -7.94 2.17 7.75
C VAL A 240 -7.07 3.30 7.19
N LEU A 241 -6.80 4.31 8.01
CA LEU A 241 -5.89 5.40 7.71
C LEU A 241 -4.46 4.84 7.64
N PHE A 242 -3.78 5.09 6.54
CA PHE A 242 -2.46 4.55 6.22
C PHE A 242 -1.51 5.66 5.74
N HIS A 243 -0.26 5.31 5.45
CA HIS A 243 0.77 6.21 4.92
C HIS A 243 0.89 7.49 5.76
N HIS A 244 1.11 7.29 7.06
CA HIS A 244 1.12 8.38 8.04
C HIS A 244 2.24 9.37 7.74
N GLU A 245 2.00 10.66 7.97
CA GLU A 245 3.02 11.70 7.86
C GLU A 245 4.27 11.35 8.70
N PRO A 246 5.49 11.40 8.12
CA PRO A 246 6.75 11.21 8.83
C PRO A 246 6.89 11.99 10.14
N GLU A 247 6.46 13.25 10.14
CA GLU A 247 6.66 14.16 11.27
C GLU A 247 5.60 14.03 12.37
N HIS A 248 4.56 13.21 12.18
CA HIS A 248 3.56 12.96 13.22
C HIS A 248 4.04 11.89 14.22
N ASP A 249 4.25 12.32 15.46
CA ASP A 249 4.42 11.43 16.62
C ASP A 249 3.13 10.68 16.97
N ASP A 250 3.23 9.70 17.86
CA ASP A 250 2.12 8.86 18.30
C ASP A 250 0.98 9.69 18.93
N ALA A 251 1.30 10.80 19.60
CA ALA A 251 0.29 11.67 20.21
C ALA A 251 -0.47 12.50 19.15
N ALA A 252 0.21 12.93 18.09
CA ALA A 252 -0.39 13.59 16.93
C ALA A 252 -1.30 12.60 16.18
N MET A 253 -0.85 11.36 16.00
CA MET A 253 -1.66 10.29 15.40
C MET A 253 -2.89 9.95 16.24
N ASP A 254 -2.78 9.89 17.56
CA ASP A 254 -3.92 9.70 18.47
C ASP A 254 -4.97 10.83 18.29
N ARG A 255 -4.52 12.09 18.23
CA ARG A 255 -5.40 13.25 18.00
C ARG A 255 -6.07 13.19 16.65
N LEU A 256 -5.30 12.94 15.58
CA LEU A 256 -5.80 12.81 14.21
C LEU A 256 -6.87 11.71 14.13
N LEU A 257 -6.63 10.54 14.73
CA LEU A 257 -7.60 9.45 14.73
C LEU A 257 -8.87 9.81 15.51
N ALA A 258 -8.75 10.46 16.67
CA ALA A 258 -9.89 10.89 17.47
C ALA A 258 -10.77 11.90 16.71
N GLU A 259 -10.15 12.91 16.08
CA GLU A 259 -10.85 13.90 15.27
C GLU A 259 -11.52 13.28 14.04
N THR A 260 -10.83 12.35 13.37
CA THR A 260 -11.37 11.65 12.19
C THR A 260 -12.56 10.78 12.57
N ARG A 261 -12.50 10.07 13.71
CA ARG A 261 -13.65 9.30 14.24
C ARG A 261 -14.82 10.19 14.60
N ALA A 262 -14.56 11.36 15.19
CA ALA A 262 -15.62 12.32 15.52
C ALA A 262 -16.32 12.85 14.26
N TYR A 263 -15.56 13.12 13.19
CA TYR A 263 -16.11 13.51 11.90
C TYR A 263 -16.91 12.36 11.25
N ALA A 264 -16.35 11.16 11.20
CA ALA A 264 -17.04 9.97 10.68
C ALA A 264 -18.35 9.69 11.43
N GLY A 265 -18.39 9.89 12.74
CA GLY A 265 -19.62 9.77 13.54
C GLY A 265 -20.74 10.73 13.13
N GLN A 266 -20.42 11.83 12.45
CA GLN A 266 -21.41 12.80 11.96
C GLN A 266 -21.89 12.44 10.55
N VAL A 267 -20.97 12.05 9.65
CA VAL A 267 -21.27 11.87 8.22
C VAL A 267 -21.53 10.42 7.81
N ALA A 268 -20.94 9.46 8.52
CA ALA A 268 -21.04 8.02 8.27
C ALA A 268 -21.03 7.21 9.57
N PRO A 269 -22.10 7.25 10.40
CA PRO A 269 -22.08 6.70 11.77
C PRO A 269 -21.80 5.19 11.89
N ARG A 270 -21.91 4.45 10.78
CA ARG A 270 -21.63 2.99 10.73
C ARG A 270 -20.23 2.66 10.24
N LEU A 271 -19.47 3.65 9.74
CA LEU A 271 -18.11 3.46 9.26
C LEU A 271 -17.17 3.26 10.44
N VAL A 272 -16.45 2.14 10.46
CA VAL A 272 -15.38 1.92 11.43
C VAL A 272 -14.12 2.60 10.92
N VAL A 273 -13.57 3.53 11.70
CA VAL A 273 -12.31 4.22 11.36
C VAL A 273 -11.19 3.77 12.31
N GLU A 274 -10.08 3.31 11.75
CA GLU A 274 -8.88 2.87 12.45
C GLU A 274 -7.65 3.52 11.81
N ALA A 275 -6.57 3.70 12.57
CA ALA A 275 -5.28 4.08 12.00
C ALA A 275 -4.38 2.85 12.02
N ALA A 276 -3.75 2.56 10.88
CA ALA A 276 -2.87 1.41 10.73
C ALA A 276 -1.71 1.50 11.73
N SER A 277 -1.39 0.39 12.38
CA SER A 277 -0.18 0.25 13.18
C SER A 277 0.62 -0.98 12.73
N GLU A 278 1.95 -0.92 12.84
CA GLU A 278 2.77 -2.13 12.65
C GLU A 278 2.29 -3.27 13.56
N GLY A 279 2.19 -4.47 12.98
CA GLY A 279 1.65 -5.65 13.66
C GLY A 279 0.13 -5.73 13.73
N MET A 280 -0.61 -4.71 13.29
CA MET A 280 -2.08 -4.78 13.18
C MET A 280 -2.49 -5.89 12.21
N ARG A 281 -3.57 -6.63 12.56
CA ARG A 281 -4.05 -7.77 11.78
C ARG A 281 -5.57 -7.72 11.57
N PHE A 282 -5.99 -8.10 10.37
CA PHE A 282 -7.39 -8.34 10.03
C PHE A 282 -7.58 -9.71 9.39
N TYR A 283 -8.73 -10.32 9.64
CA TYR A 283 -9.19 -11.52 8.95
C TYR A 283 -10.06 -11.11 7.76
N LEU A 284 -9.66 -11.58 6.58
CA LEU A 284 -10.38 -11.42 5.32
C LEU A 284 -11.22 -12.66 5.06
#